data_AF-A0A353DV54-F1
#
_entry.id   AF-A0A353DV54-F1
#
_cell.length_a   1.000
_cell.length_b   1.000
_cell.length_c   1.000
_cell.angle_alpha   90.00
_cell.angle_beta   90.00
_cell.angle_gamma   90.00
#
_symmetry.space_group_name_H-M   'P 1'
#
loop_
_entity.id
_entity.type
_entity.pdbx_description
1 polymer ?
#
loop_
_entity_poly.entity_id
_entity_poly.type
_entity_poly.pdbx_seq_one_letter_code
_entity_poly.pdbx_strand_id
1 'polypeptide(L)'
;TDASLSISAVWGKSFQSGDRTFGHIIDPRNGYPVSDQWLTAIVHENALSSDVLTTAMLVDGTQLTENLSEHLMGKQWLMIQQGEEKDTYEVVSQGMGHNPIQRSPTLPESGEAP
;
A
#
# COMPACT_ATOMS: atom_id res chain seq x y z
N THR A 1 -5.61 23.20 7.88
CA THR A 1 -4.45 23.38 6.97
C THR A 1 -4.69 22.50 5.76
N ASP A 2 -4.30 22.95 4.58
CA ASP A 2 -4.45 22.15 3.36
C ASP A 2 -3.43 21.01 3.33
N ALA A 3 -3.84 19.86 2.82
CA ALA A 3 -2.99 18.68 2.67
C ALA A 3 -3.42 17.87 1.45
N SER A 4 -2.49 17.07 0.92
CA SER A 4 -2.70 16.11 -0.15
C SER A 4 -2.61 14.70 0.41
N LEU A 5 -3.50 13.82 -0.06
CA LEU A 5 -3.46 12.37 0.17
C LEU A 5 -3.12 11.71 -1.15
N SER A 6 -2.00 10.98 -1.20
CA SER A 6 -1.72 10.06 -2.31
C SER A 6 -1.79 8.61 -1.83
N ILE A 7 -2.01 7.70 -2.77
CA ILE A 7 -2.14 6.26 -2.55
C ILE A 7 -1.41 5.52 -3.67
N SER A 8 -0.53 4.59 -3.30
CA SER A 8 0.05 3.61 -4.23
C SER A 8 -0.38 2.21 -3.81
N ALA A 9 -0.75 1.37 -4.78
CA ALA A 9 -1.14 0.00 -4.52
C ALA A 9 -0.70 -0.94 -5.65
N VAL A 10 -0.50 -2.22 -5.32
CA VAL A 10 -0.04 -3.22 -6.30
C VAL A 10 -1.13 -3.62 -7.31
N TRP A 11 -2.40 -3.31 -7.00
CA TRP A 11 -3.56 -3.57 -7.86
C TRP A 11 -4.00 -2.33 -8.67
N GLY A 12 -5.03 -2.51 -9.50
CA GLY A 12 -5.59 -1.47 -10.38
C GLY A 12 -4.93 -1.43 -11.76
N LYS A 13 -3.60 -1.57 -11.80
CA LYS A 13 -2.84 -1.86 -13.03
C LYS A 13 -1.93 -3.05 -12.77
N SER A 14 -2.30 -4.21 -13.32
CA SER A 14 -1.59 -5.48 -13.14
C SER A 14 -1.84 -6.39 -14.33
N PHE A 15 -0.99 -7.39 -14.50
CA PHE A 15 -1.21 -8.48 -15.45
C PHE A 15 -1.00 -9.83 -14.78
N GLN A 16 -1.58 -10.87 -15.34
CA GLN A 16 -1.42 -12.23 -14.84
C GLN A 16 -0.50 -13.02 -15.76
N SER A 17 0.39 -13.83 -15.17
CA SER A 17 1.21 -14.79 -15.90
C SER A 17 1.27 -16.09 -15.10
N GLY A 18 0.62 -17.14 -15.63
CA GLY A 18 0.34 -18.36 -14.88
C GLY A 18 -0.56 -18.08 -13.67
N ASP A 19 -0.19 -18.64 -12.52
CA ASP A 19 -0.95 -18.50 -11.26
C ASP A 19 -0.55 -17.27 -10.45
N ARG A 20 0.23 -16.35 -11.03
CA ARG A 20 0.76 -15.16 -10.34
C ARG A 20 0.24 -13.87 -10.99
N THR A 21 -0.19 -12.95 -10.15
CA THR A 21 -0.49 -11.56 -10.54
C THR A 21 0.74 -10.70 -10.32
N PHE A 22 1.08 -9.91 -11.33
CA PHE A 22 2.23 -9.01 -11.35
C PHE A 22 1.72 -7.56 -11.39
N GLY A 23 2.04 -6.79 -10.34
CA GLY A 23 1.73 -5.36 -10.26
C GLY A 23 2.59 -4.52 -11.21
N HIS A 24 2.19 -3.26 -11.40
CA HIS A 24 2.91 -2.31 -12.25
C HIS A 24 4.06 -1.58 -11.55
N ILE A 25 4.14 -1.63 -10.22
CA ILE A 25 5.20 -1.00 -9.44
C ILE A 25 6.34 -2.00 -9.29
N ILE A 26 7.51 -1.60 -9.79
CA ILE A 26 8.71 -2.44 -9.89
C ILE A 26 9.67 -2.08 -8.76
N ASP A 27 10.18 -3.11 -8.08
CA ASP A 27 11.33 -2.96 -7.19
C ASP A 27 12.60 -2.78 -8.05
N PRO A 28 13.24 -1.60 -8.03
CA PRO A 28 14.40 -1.31 -8.87
C PRO A 28 15.63 -2.14 -8.50
N ARG A 29 15.67 -2.78 -7.32
CA ARG A 29 16.82 -3.58 -6.86
C ARG A 29 16.90 -4.93 -7.58
N ASN A 30 15.76 -5.48 -7.97
CA ASN A 30 15.67 -6.82 -8.57
C ASN A 30 14.91 -6.85 -9.91
N GLY A 31 14.22 -5.77 -10.30
CA GLY A 31 13.45 -5.69 -11.55
C GLY A 31 12.11 -6.43 -11.53
N TYR A 32 11.70 -6.96 -10.38
CA TYR A 32 10.42 -7.65 -10.18
C TYR A 32 9.37 -6.73 -9.55
N PRO A 33 8.07 -6.99 -9.77
CA PRO A 33 7.02 -6.27 -9.08
C PRO A 33 7.07 -6.45 -7.55
N VAL A 34 6.70 -5.41 -6.83
CA VAL A 34 6.48 -5.46 -5.37
C VAL A 34 5.38 -6.49 -5.07
N SER A 35 5.56 -7.28 -4.00
CA SER A 35 4.61 -8.34 -3.63
C SER A 35 4.20 -8.38 -2.15
N ASP A 36 5.06 -7.93 -1.23
CA ASP A 36 4.78 -8.00 0.21
C ASP A 36 3.97 -6.79 0.72
N GLN A 37 4.28 -5.60 0.20
CA GLN A 37 3.51 -4.38 0.48
C GLN A 37 2.42 -4.22 -0.57
N TRP A 38 1.20 -4.00 -0.10
CA TRP A 38 0.00 -4.05 -0.92
C TRP A 38 -0.55 -2.66 -1.24
N LEU A 39 -0.54 -1.78 -0.24
CA LEU A 39 -0.99 -0.41 -0.36
C LEU A 39 -0.22 0.49 0.61
N THR A 40 0.08 1.70 0.17
CA THR A 40 0.58 2.79 0.99
C THR A 40 -0.25 4.04 0.75
N ALA A 41 -0.49 4.80 1.82
CA ALA A 41 -1.19 6.07 1.79
C ALA A 41 -0.43 7.08 2.64
N ILE A 42 -0.21 8.29 2.12
CA ILE A 42 0.54 9.34 2.83
C ILE A 42 -0.21 10.67 2.70
N VAL A 43 -0.34 11.37 3.82
CA VAL A 43 -0.79 12.76 3.87
C VAL A 43 0.41 13.69 3.99
N HIS A 44 0.54 14.60 3.04
CA HIS A 44 1.62 15.58 2.97
C HIS A 44 1.09 16.94 2.51
N GLU A 45 1.69 18.04 2.96
CA GLU A 45 1.37 19.40 2.51
C GLU A 45 1.71 19.67 1.03
N ASN A 46 2.42 18.75 0.38
CA ASN A 46 2.89 18.86 -1.00
C ASN A 46 2.47 17.61 -1.78
N ALA A 47 1.67 17.82 -2.82
CA ALA A 47 1.10 16.72 -3.61
C ALA A 47 2.16 15.88 -4.33
N LEU A 48 3.21 16.51 -4.84
CA LEU A 48 4.32 15.80 -5.50
C LEU A 48 5.07 14.93 -4.48
N SER A 49 5.34 15.46 -3.29
CA SER A 49 5.99 14.70 -2.23
C SER A 49 5.14 13.50 -1.80
N SER A 50 3.83 13.67 -1.57
CA SER A 50 2.97 12.53 -1.22
C SER A 50 2.97 11.44 -2.29
N ASP A 51 2.95 11.81 -3.58
CA ASP A 51 2.88 10.86 -4.69
C ASP A 51 4.16 10.03 -4.87
N VAL A 52 5.31 10.70 -4.72
CA VAL A 52 6.61 10.02 -4.77
C VAL A 52 6.80 9.14 -3.53
N LEU A 53 6.47 9.66 -2.35
CA LEU A 53 6.68 8.94 -1.08
C LEU A 53 5.80 7.70 -0.96
N THR A 54 4.56 7.70 -1.47
CA THR A 54 3.72 6.50 -1.42
C THR A 54 4.32 5.38 -2.25
N THR A 55 4.80 5.70 -3.45
CA THR A 55 5.46 4.72 -4.33
C THR A 55 6.77 4.22 -3.71
N ALA A 56 7.59 5.12 -3.16
CA ALA A 56 8.82 4.74 -2.45
C ALA A 56 8.52 3.85 -1.24
N MET A 57 7.49 4.17 -0.46
CA MET A 57 7.12 3.39 0.74
C MET A 57 6.56 2.03 0.35
N LEU A 58 5.89 1.92 -0.80
CA LEU A 58 5.42 0.63 -1.29
C LEU A 58 6.60 -0.28 -1.66
N VAL A 59 7.71 0.29 -2.15
CA VAL A 59 8.92 -0.48 -2.51
C VAL A 59 9.78 -0.84 -1.30
N ASP A 60 9.98 0.11 -0.37
CA ASP A 60 10.90 -0.06 0.77
C ASP A 60 10.21 -0.47 2.08
N GLY A 61 8.87 -0.49 2.11
CA GLY A 61 8.10 -0.72 3.32
C GLY A 61 8.37 0.35 4.39
N THR A 62 8.29 -0.06 5.66
CA THR A 62 8.53 0.83 6.80
C THR A 62 9.99 1.29 6.94
N GLN A 63 10.94 0.63 6.28
CA GLN A 63 12.35 1.05 6.27
C GLN A 63 12.53 2.46 5.70
N LEU A 64 11.60 2.89 4.82
CA LEU A 64 11.58 4.26 4.31
C LEU A 64 11.47 5.30 5.43
N THR A 65 10.80 4.98 6.54
CA THR A 65 10.61 5.91 7.67
C THR A 65 11.93 6.28 8.36
N GLU A 66 12.90 5.38 8.34
CA GLU A 66 14.26 5.62 8.84
C GLU A 66 15.06 6.40 7.79
N ASN A 67 15.02 5.95 6.53
CA ASN A 67 15.81 6.51 5.42
C ASN A 67 15.40 7.94 5.04
N LEU A 68 14.11 8.27 5.16
CA LEU A 68 13.54 9.57 4.82
C LEU A 68 12.80 10.18 6.03
N SER A 69 13.36 10.02 7.21
CA SER A 69 12.77 10.55 8.46
C SER A 69 12.42 12.04 8.36
N GLU A 70 13.26 12.87 7.73
CA GLU A 70 12.97 14.31 7.54
C GLU A 70 11.67 14.58 6.78
N HIS A 71 11.30 13.71 5.83
CA HIS A 71 10.11 13.88 5.00
C HIS A 71 8.86 13.23 5.62
N LEU A 72 9.05 12.26 6.52
CA LEU A 72 7.95 11.48 7.12
C LEU A 72 7.71 11.82 8.61
N MET A 73 8.61 12.56 9.24
CA MET A 73 8.49 12.99 10.63
C MET A 73 7.24 13.86 10.79
N GLY A 74 6.36 13.46 11.71
CA GLY A 74 5.11 14.14 11.98
C GLY A 74 4.07 14.06 10.85
N LYS A 75 4.35 13.33 9.75
CA LYS A 75 3.37 13.05 8.70
C LYS A 75 2.49 11.88 9.08
N GLN A 76 1.30 11.86 8.49
CA GLN A 76 0.37 10.75 8.64
C GLN A 76 0.55 9.79 7.47
N TRP A 77 0.66 8.51 7.76
CA TRP A 77 0.75 7.48 6.73
C TRP A 77 0.17 6.16 7.23
N LEU A 78 -0.17 5.31 6.28
CA LEU A 78 -0.66 3.95 6.51
C LEU A 78 -0.12 3.04 5.40
N MET A 79 0.21 1.81 5.78
CA MET A 79 0.58 0.74 4.88
C MET A 79 -0.24 -0.50 5.21
N ILE A 80 -0.66 -1.20 4.17
CA ILE A 80 -1.24 -2.54 4.23
C ILE A 80 -0.23 -3.49 3.60
N GLN A 81 0.05 -4.59 4.28
CA GLN A 81 0.98 -5.61 3.80
C GLN A 81 0.45 -7.01 4.12
N GLN A 82 1.04 -8.02 3.49
CA GLN A 82 0.80 -9.43 3.80
C GLN A 82 1.07 -9.69 5.29
N GLY A 83 0.11 -10.27 5.99
CA GLY A 83 0.28 -10.71 7.38
C GLY A 83 1.08 -12.01 7.47
N GLU A 84 1.42 -12.45 8.69
CA GLU A 84 2.22 -13.66 8.94
C GLU A 84 1.57 -14.93 8.35
N GLU A 85 0.23 -15.01 8.41
CA GLU A 85 -0.54 -16.09 7.82
C GLU A 85 -1.01 -15.75 6.42
N LYS A 86 -1.08 -16.76 5.55
CA LYS A 86 -1.62 -16.61 4.20
C LYS A 86 -3.05 -16.05 4.25
N ASP A 87 -3.37 -15.15 3.33
CA ASP A 87 -4.68 -14.49 3.20
C ASP A 87 -5.04 -13.56 4.39
N THR A 88 -4.10 -13.29 5.28
CA THR A 88 -4.21 -12.23 6.30
C THR A 88 -3.48 -10.97 5.88
N TYR A 89 -3.81 -9.85 6.52
CA TYR A 89 -3.16 -8.56 6.30
C TYR A 89 -2.79 -7.90 7.61
N GLU A 90 -1.73 -7.12 7.56
CA GLU A 90 -1.34 -6.23 8.64
C GLU A 90 -1.53 -4.78 8.20
N VAL A 91 -1.97 -3.94 9.12
CA VAL A 91 -2.04 -2.48 8.94
C VAL A 91 -1.01 -1.83 9.85
N VAL A 92 -0.02 -1.19 9.24
CA VAL A 92 0.98 -0.39 9.97
C VAL A 92 0.73 1.07 9.66
N SER A 93 0.70 1.93 10.69
CA SER A 93 0.32 3.34 10.49
C SER A 93 0.93 4.27 11.52
N GLN A 94 1.10 5.52 11.13
CA GLN A 94 1.48 6.63 12.00
C GLN A 94 0.51 7.78 11.79
N GLY A 95 -0.08 8.29 12.87
CA GLY A 95 -0.98 9.45 12.82
C GLY A 95 -2.29 9.24 12.05
N MET A 96 -2.45 8.15 11.31
CA MET A 96 -3.72 7.70 10.72
C MET A 96 -4.37 6.67 11.65
N GLY A 97 -5.54 7.00 12.18
CA GLY A 97 -6.33 6.01 12.91
C GLY A 97 -6.81 4.92 11.95
N HIS A 98 -6.55 3.66 12.28
CA HIS A 98 -7.21 2.53 11.65
C HIS A 98 -8.11 1.87 12.69
N ASN A 99 -9.40 1.73 12.36
CA ASN A 99 -10.30 0.88 13.11
C ASN A 99 -10.88 -0.10 12.09
N PRO A 100 -10.47 -1.38 12.09
CA PRO A 100 -10.93 -2.32 11.09
C PRO A 100 -12.45 -2.40 11.18
N ILE A 101 -13.14 -2.00 10.10
CA ILE A 101 -14.55 -2.33 9.95
C ILE A 101 -14.57 -3.85 9.81
N GLN A 102 -14.97 -4.57 10.86
CA GLN A 102 -15.22 -6.01 10.78
C GLN A 102 -16.31 -6.23 9.73
N ARG A 103 -15.91 -6.50 8.49
CA ARG A 103 -16.80 -7.07 7.49
C ARG A 103 -16.74 -8.57 7.65
N SER A 104 -17.88 -9.19 7.93
CA SER A 104 -18.02 -10.64 7.88
C SER A 104 -17.43 -11.16 6.56
N PRO A 105 -16.70 -12.29 6.57
CA PRO A 105 -16.13 -12.89 5.38
C PRO A 105 -17.22 -13.64 4.61
N THR A 106 -18.28 -12.94 4.20
CA THR A 106 -19.16 -13.44 3.15
C THR A 106 -18.63 -12.85 1.86
N LEU A 107 -17.83 -13.66 1.15
CA LEU A 107 -17.70 -13.55 -0.30
C LEU A 107 -19.10 -13.27 -0.87
N PRO A 108 -19.28 -12.27 -1.75
CA PRO A 108 -20.52 -12.23 -2.52
C PRO A 108 -20.65 -13.60 -3.21
N GLU A 109 -21.75 -14.31 -2.95
CA GLU A 109 -22.08 -15.50 -3.70
C GLU A 109 -21.91 -15.18 -5.18
N SER A 110 -21.22 -16.06 -5.89
CA SER A 110 -21.06 -15.98 -7.33
C SER A 110 -22.44 -15.92 -7.95
N GLY A 111 -22.93 -14.69 -8.17
CA GLY A 111 -24.06 -14.45 -9.04
C GLY A 111 -23.64 -14.94 -10.41
N GLU A 112 -24.23 -16.06 -10.83
CA GLU A 112 -24.39 -16.35 -12.25
C GLU A 112 -24.89 -15.08 -12.91
N ALA A 113 -24.04 -14.45 -13.72
CA ALA A 113 -24.50 -13.47 -14.67
C ALA A 113 -25.11 -14.23 -15.87
N PRO A 114 -26.22 -13.73 -16.42
CA PRO A 114 -26.97 -14.37 -17.50
C PRO A 114 -26.21 -14.43 -18.83
#